data_AF-A0A9Q3KZ34-F1
#
_entry.id   AF-A0A9Q3KZ34-F1
#
_cell.length_a   1.000
_cell.length_b   1.000
_cell.length_c   1.000
_cell.angle_alpha   90.00
_cell.angle_beta   90.00
_cell.angle_gamma   90.00
#
_symmetry.space_group_name_H-M   'P 1'
#
loop_
_entity.id
_entity.type
_entity.pdbx_description
1 polymer ?
#
loop_
_entity_poly.entity_id
_entity_poly.type
_entity_poly.pdbx_seq_one_letter_code
_entity_poly.pdbx_strand_id
1 'polypeptide(L)'
;MLQEDFHIPDEIIAEKLHSLFTRTAKKWYYNMRMDNGKHYWSRWKSEVITKWANNSWRFKMENSFENAIFNSEKDKPLTWFFKQKGRLSALHPDMSETIINLKILRKCGGELEHAIKSRCGEPCSTEDYINAMEDIITRTRIGKTWTKIPMESKMVSKIPREDRRPEKPVFKCHKCGSTSHLANTCTKKTKINEVQIIEEVHCT
;
A
#
# COMPACT_ATOMS: atom_id res chain seq x y z
N MET A 1 29.40 -0.85 20.46
CA MET A 1 29.85 0.07 19.39
C MET A 1 31.35 -0.10 19.16
N LEU A 2 31.90 0.11 17.96
CA LEU A 2 33.30 -0.22 17.61
C LEU A 2 34.40 0.21 18.60
N GLN A 3 34.23 1.34 19.29
CA GLN A 3 35.16 1.81 20.32
C GLN A 3 35.03 1.02 21.64
N GLU A 4 33.81 0.69 22.04
CA GLU A 4 33.48 -0.07 23.25
C GLU A 4 33.79 -1.56 23.09
N ASP A 5 33.54 -2.11 21.89
CA ASP A 5 33.68 -3.55 21.64
C ASP A 5 35.12 -3.96 21.30
N PHE A 6 35.93 -3.04 20.73
CA PHE A 6 37.26 -3.36 20.18
C PHE A 6 38.40 -2.44 20.65
N HIS A 7 38.14 -1.49 21.56
CA HIS A 7 39.15 -0.56 22.10
C HIS A 7 40.00 0.14 21.01
N ILE A 8 39.39 0.41 19.85
CA ILE A 8 40.10 0.96 18.69
C ILE A 8 40.50 2.41 19.00
N PRO A 9 41.80 2.77 18.88
CA PRO A 9 42.24 4.15 19.02
C PRO A 9 41.54 5.10 18.05
N ASP A 10 41.23 6.32 18.51
CA ASP A 10 40.57 7.36 17.72
C ASP A 10 41.26 7.65 16.37
N GLU A 11 42.58 7.48 16.31
CA GLU A 11 43.37 7.64 15.09
C GLU A 11 42.97 6.63 14.01
N ILE A 12 42.81 5.37 14.38
CA ILE A 12 42.38 4.29 13.47
C ILE A 12 40.92 4.50 13.07
N ILE A 13 40.07 4.97 13.99
CA ILE A 13 38.68 5.31 13.68
C ILE A 13 38.63 6.42 12.64
N ALA A 14 39.41 7.49 12.82
CA ALA A 14 39.48 8.60 11.88
C ALA A 14 40.01 8.17 10.51
N GLU A 15 41.04 7.31 10.46
CA GLU A 15 41.55 6.76 9.20
C GLU A 15 40.51 5.89 8.48
N LYS A 16 39.79 5.04 9.22
CA LYS A 16 38.70 4.25 8.64
C LYS A 16 37.53 5.12 8.20
N LEU A 17 37.25 6.22 8.90
CA LEU A 17 36.16 7.13 8.55
C LEU A 17 36.31 7.69 7.12
N HIS A 18 37.55 7.97 6.69
CA HIS A 18 37.85 8.36 5.31
C HIS A 18 37.36 7.33 4.27
N SER A 19 37.46 6.04 4.59
CA SER A 19 37.04 4.95 3.70
C SER A 19 35.52 4.77 3.65
N LEU A 20 34.81 5.18 4.70
CA LEU A 20 33.35 5.09 4.80
C LEU A 20 32.64 6.20 4.01
N PHE A 21 33.27 7.37 3.88
CA PHE A 21 32.70 8.46 3.10
C PHE A 21 32.91 8.26 1.61
N THR A 22 31.88 8.59 0.84
CA THR A 22 31.92 8.56 -0.62
C THR A 22 31.68 9.95 -1.21
N ARG A 23 32.24 10.20 -2.40
CA ARG A 23 32.00 11.41 -3.23
C ARG A 23 32.16 12.72 -2.44
N THR A 24 31.08 13.47 -2.29
CA THR A 24 31.05 14.80 -1.65
C THR A 24 31.37 14.73 -0.17
N ALA A 25 30.94 13.68 0.53
CA ALA A 25 31.27 13.47 1.93
C ALA A 25 32.76 13.20 2.13
N LYS A 26 33.37 12.45 1.20
CA LYS A 26 34.81 12.16 1.23
C LYS A 26 35.64 13.43 1.04
N LYS A 27 35.24 14.27 0.06
CA LYS A 27 35.89 15.56 -0.21
C LYS A 27 35.76 16.52 0.98
N TRP A 28 34.57 16.62 1.58
CA TRP A 28 34.35 17.41 2.79
C TRP A 28 35.26 16.96 3.93
N TYR A 29 35.34 15.64 4.18
CA TYR A 29 36.16 15.10 5.26
C TYR A 29 37.64 15.39 5.04
N TYR A 30 38.12 15.24 3.79
CA TYR A 30 39.51 15.56 3.45
C TYR A 30 39.82 17.03 3.72
N ASN A 31 39.00 17.96 3.22
CA ASN A 31 39.21 19.39 3.44
C ASN A 31 39.19 19.76 4.92
N MET A 32 38.19 19.27 5.67
CA MET A 32 38.08 19.53 7.10
C MET A 32 39.30 19.00 7.88
N ARG A 33 39.87 17.86 7.46
CA ARG A 33 41.09 17.29 8.07
C ARG A 33 42.33 18.11 7.73
N MET A 34 42.41 18.68 6.53
CA MET A 34 43.52 19.56 6.14
C MET A 34 43.49 20.87 6.93
N ASP A 35 42.31 21.46 7.10
CA ASP A 35 42.15 22.77 7.75
C ASP A 35 42.28 22.69 9.28
N ASN A 36 41.78 21.61 9.90
CA ASN A 36 41.67 21.52 11.36
C ASN A 36 42.60 20.46 12.00
N GLY A 37 43.32 19.67 11.18
CA GLY A 37 44.25 18.65 11.64
C GLY A 37 43.58 17.37 12.18
N LYS A 38 44.32 16.64 13.04
CA LYS A 38 43.82 15.41 13.67
C LYS A 38 42.96 15.75 14.90
N HIS A 39 41.81 15.10 15.01
CA HIS A 39 40.88 15.27 16.12
C HIS A 39 40.32 13.93 16.58
N TYR A 40 39.89 13.91 17.85
CA TYR A 40 39.20 12.79 18.48
C TYR A 40 37.90 12.42 17.76
N TRP A 41 37.50 11.15 17.86
CA TRP A 41 36.31 10.62 17.21
C TRP A 41 35.03 11.37 17.63
N SER A 42 34.92 11.76 18.90
CA SER A 42 33.78 12.51 19.43
C SER A 42 33.56 13.84 18.68
N ARG A 43 34.64 14.55 18.35
CA ARG A 43 34.58 15.79 17.57
C ARG A 43 34.15 15.51 16.13
N TRP A 44 34.74 14.51 15.47
CA TRP A 44 34.32 14.12 14.13
C TRP A 44 32.85 13.72 14.07
N LYS A 45 32.36 12.96 15.05
CA LYS A 45 30.95 12.60 15.17
C LYS A 45 30.07 13.86 15.29
N SER A 46 30.46 14.83 16.11
CA SER A 46 29.74 16.10 16.25
C SER A 46 29.70 16.91 14.94
N GLU A 47 30.83 17.01 14.23
CA GLU A 47 30.91 17.71 12.94
C GLU A 47 30.05 17.03 11.86
N VAL A 48 30.05 15.69 11.82
CA VAL A 48 29.23 14.90 10.89
C VAL A 48 27.74 15.14 11.18
N ILE A 49 27.33 15.08 12.44
CA ILE A 49 25.95 15.34 12.86
C ILE A 49 25.56 16.77 12.49
N THR A 50 26.42 17.74 12.76
CA THR A 50 26.17 19.16 12.45
C THR A 50 26.01 19.39 10.94
N LYS A 51 26.85 18.74 10.11
CA LYS A 51 26.81 18.92 8.66
C LYS A 51 25.61 18.22 8.01
N TRP A 52 25.28 17.00 8.42
CA TRP A 52 24.33 16.14 7.71
C TRP A 52 23.04 15.79 8.45
N ALA A 53 23.01 15.89 9.77
CA ALA A 53 21.82 15.64 10.60
C ALA A 53 21.21 16.93 11.18
N ASN A 54 21.37 18.03 10.45
CA ASN A 54 20.79 19.33 10.80
C ASN A 54 19.25 19.35 10.67
N ASN A 55 18.62 20.41 11.19
CA ASN A 55 17.16 20.56 11.19
C ASN A 55 16.54 20.50 9.79
N SER A 56 17.23 21.01 8.76
CA SER A 56 16.74 20.92 7.38
C SER A 56 16.70 19.47 6.88
N TRP A 57 17.69 18.65 7.22
CA TRP A 57 17.67 17.23 6.91
C TRP A 57 16.57 16.50 7.68
N ARG A 58 16.40 16.79 8.97
CA ARG A 58 15.33 16.20 9.80
C ARG A 58 13.96 16.49 9.20
N PHE A 59 13.68 17.76 8.89
CA PHE A 59 12.43 18.18 8.25
C PHE A 59 12.21 17.48 6.91
N LYS A 60 13.24 17.39 6.05
CA LYS A 60 13.15 16.67 4.77
C LYS A 60 12.84 15.18 4.97
N MET A 61 13.45 14.55 5.97
CA MET A 61 13.25 13.13 6.25
C MET A 61 11.84 12.86 6.79
N GLU A 62 11.39 13.68 7.73
CA GLU A 62 10.04 13.63 8.29
C GLU A 62 8.99 13.84 7.19
N ASN A 63 9.11 14.90 6.39
CA ASN A 63 8.21 15.14 5.27
C ASN A 63 8.26 14.00 4.22
N SER A 64 9.44 13.39 4.02
CA SER A 64 9.57 12.23 3.13
C SER A 64 8.87 10.98 3.65
N PHE A 65 8.82 10.79 4.97
CA PHE A 65 8.06 9.71 5.60
C PHE A 65 6.56 10.04 5.63
N GLU A 66 6.19 11.27 5.96
CA GLU A 66 4.80 11.69 6.08
C GLU A 66 4.04 11.54 4.76
N ASN A 67 4.67 11.91 3.64
CA ASN A 67 4.11 11.78 2.30
C ASN A 67 4.30 10.39 1.67
N ALA A 68 5.01 9.47 2.33
CA ALA A 68 5.20 8.12 1.82
C ALA A 68 3.98 7.25 2.13
N ILE A 69 2.96 7.33 1.27
CA ILE A 69 1.82 6.41 1.29
C ILE A 69 2.20 5.18 0.45
N PHE A 70 1.92 3.99 0.96
CA PHE A 70 2.20 2.75 0.22
C PHE A 70 1.25 2.58 -0.96
N ASN A 71 1.79 2.24 -2.13
CA ASN A 71 1.00 1.91 -3.32
C ASN A 71 1.31 0.49 -3.81
N SER A 72 0.32 -0.40 -3.75
CA SER A 72 0.51 -1.82 -4.10
C SER A 72 0.84 -2.10 -5.58
N GLU A 73 0.59 -1.15 -6.48
CA GLU A 73 0.88 -1.27 -7.92
C GLU A 73 2.30 -0.79 -8.26
N LYS A 74 2.86 0.12 -7.45
CA LYS A 74 4.15 0.77 -7.72
C LYS A 74 5.26 0.30 -6.78
N ASP A 75 4.92 0.05 -5.53
CA ASP A 75 5.86 -0.23 -4.47
C ASP A 75 5.98 -1.73 -4.20
N LYS A 76 7.21 -2.21 -4.03
CA LYS A 76 7.47 -3.57 -3.53
C LYS A 76 7.52 -3.54 -2.00
N PRO A 77 6.70 -4.34 -1.29
CA PRO A 77 6.58 -4.30 0.17
C PRO A 77 7.91 -4.31 0.91
N LEU A 78 8.77 -5.31 0.66
CA LEU A 78 10.10 -5.43 1.26
C LEU A 78 10.91 -4.13 1.17
N THR A 79 11.11 -3.64 -0.06
CA THR A 79 11.97 -2.47 -0.31
C THR A 79 11.39 -1.19 0.26
N TRP A 80 10.07 -1.02 0.16
CA TRP A 80 9.39 0.15 0.66
C TRP A 80 9.39 0.18 2.19
N PHE A 81 9.12 -0.96 2.83
CA PHE A 81 9.09 -1.09 4.27
C PHE A 81 10.46 -0.80 4.88
N PHE A 82 11.53 -1.41 4.37
CA PHE A 82 12.89 -1.14 4.84
C PHE A 82 13.31 0.31 4.63
N LYS A 83 12.88 0.93 3.53
CA LYS A 83 13.12 2.36 3.30
C LYS A 83 12.45 3.21 4.37
N GLN A 84 11.21 2.91 4.77
CA GLN A 84 10.53 3.65 5.83
C GLN A 84 11.13 3.36 7.22
N LYS A 85 11.48 2.11 7.50
CA LYS A 85 12.18 1.70 8.73
C LYS A 85 13.48 2.47 8.89
N GLY A 86 14.30 2.54 7.83
CA GLY A 86 15.54 3.31 7.85
C GLY A 86 15.34 4.80 8.12
N ARG A 87 14.27 5.42 7.60
CA ARG A 87 13.93 6.82 7.87
C ARG A 87 13.56 7.04 9.34
N LEU A 88 12.71 6.19 9.89
CA LEU A 88 12.25 6.29 11.27
C LEU A 88 13.37 5.99 12.27
N SER A 89 14.20 4.97 12.03
CA SER A 89 15.37 4.67 12.88
C SER A 89 16.40 5.81 12.86
N ALA A 90 16.54 6.52 11.74
CA ALA A 90 17.44 7.67 11.66
C ALA A 90 16.90 8.91 12.38
N LEU A 91 15.57 9.09 12.43
CA LEU A 91 14.90 10.18 13.14
C LEU A 91 14.74 9.92 14.64
N HIS A 92 14.47 8.67 15.00
CA HIS A 92 14.13 8.22 16.35
C HIS A 92 14.90 6.94 16.70
N PRO A 93 16.20 7.05 17.02
CA PRO A 93 17.04 5.89 17.31
C PRO A 93 16.58 5.10 18.55
N ASP A 94 15.90 5.75 19.50
CA ASP A 94 15.44 5.15 20.75
C ASP A 94 14.03 4.53 20.65
N MET A 95 13.42 4.54 19.46
CA MET A 95 12.08 3.99 19.24
C MET A 95 12.14 2.47 19.09
N SER A 96 11.22 1.77 19.78
CA SER A 96 11.15 0.31 19.65
C SER A 96 10.74 -0.12 18.24
N GLU A 97 11.24 -1.28 17.83
CA GLU A 97 10.96 -1.84 16.51
C GLU A 97 9.46 -2.05 16.27
N THR A 98 8.73 -2.51 17.28
CA THR A 98 7.27 -2.66 17.21
C THR A 98 6.58 -1.34 16.89
N ILE A 99 6.97 -0.25 17.54
CA ILE A 99 6.36 1.07 17.32
C ILE A 99 6.74 1.60 15.93
N ILE A 100 7.98 1.38 15.48
CA ILE A 100 8.41 1.71 14.11
C ILE A 100 7.53 0.97 13.10
N ASN A 101 7.35 -0.34 13.26
CA ASN A 101 6.55 -1.16 12.36
C ASN A 101 5.09 -0.69 12.31
N LEU A 102 4.48 -0.44 13.47
CA LEU A 102 3.11 0.09 13.55
C LEU A 102 2.98 1.46 12.86
N LYS A 103 3.96 2.36 13.00
CA LYS A 103 3.96 3.65 12.27
C LYS A 103 4.03 3.46 10.75
N ILE A 104 4.81 2.49 10.27
CA ILE A 104 4.91 2.17 8.85
C ILE A 104 3.57 1.62 8.34
N LEU A 105 2.91 0.72 9.08
CA LEU A 105 1.63 0.15 8.67
C LEU A 105 0.51 1.19 8.56
N ARG A 106 0.53 2.23 9.39
CA ARG A 106 -0.42 3.36 9.26
C ARG A 106 -0.31 4.09 7.92
N LYS A 107 0.83 3.97 7.23
CA LYS A 107 1.03 4.52 5.88
C LYS A 107 0.51 3.61 4.76
N CYS A 108 0.11 2.37 5.07
CA CYS A 108 -0.65 1.51 4.17
C CYS A 108 -2.14 1.90 4.14
N GLY A 109 -2.68 2.25 5.31
CA GLY A 109 -4.04 2.76 5.49
C GLY A 109 -5.16 1.74 5.26
N GLY A 110 -6.34 2.09 5.77
CA GLY A 110 -7.62 1.44 5.48
C GLY A 110 -7.62 -0.08 5.66
N GLU A 111 -8.14 -0.77 4.64
CA GLU A 111 -8.30 -2.23 4.64
C GLU A 111 -6.97 -2.98 4.64
N LEU A 112 -5.93 -2.41 4.01
CA LEU A 112 -4.61 -3.05 3.91
C LEU A 112 -3.94 -3.10 5.29
N GLU A 113 -3.96 -2.00 6.03
CA GLU A 113 -3.44 -1.96 7.42
C GLU A 113 -4.15 -3.00 8.29
N HIS A 114 -5.48 -3.04 8.24
CA HIS A 114 -6.26 -3.99 9.03
C HIS A 114 -5.94 -5.45 8.65
N ALA A 115 -5.93 -5.76 7.35
CA ALA A 115 -5.66 -7.10 6.85
C ALA A 115 -4.26 -7.61 7.21
N ILE A 116 -3.26 -6.73 7.25
CA ILE A 116 -1.90 -7.07 7.69
C ILE A 116 -1.91 -7.39 9.18
N LYS A 117 -2.49 -6.50 10.00
CA LYS A 117 -2.57 -6.71 11.46
C LYS A 117 -3.31 -7.99 11.83
N SER A 118 -4.40 -8.33 11.13
CA SER A 118 -5.15 -9.56 11.39
C SER A 118 -4.36 -10.85 11.10
N ARG A 119 -3.34 -10.79 10.24
CA ARG A 119 -2.45 -11.94 9.94
C ARG A 119 -1.26 -12.05 10.89
N CYS A 120 -0.98 -10.99 11.65
CA CYS A 120 0.18 -10.87 12.51
C CYS A 120 -0.24 -10.98 13.98
N GLY A 121 0.18 -12.05 14.66
CA GLY A 121 0.00 -12.17 16.12
C GLY A 121 1.00 -11.30 16.89
N GLU A 122 0.73 -11.01 18.17
CA GLU A 122 1.73 -10.39 19.05
C GLU A 122 2.54 -11.46 19.79
N PRO A 123 3.89 -11.41 19.79
CA PRO A 123 4.76 -10.44 19.11
C PRO A 123 4.96 -10.75 17.61
N CYS A 124 5.09 -9.71 16.80
CA CYS A 124 5.29 -9.80 15.35
C CYS A 124 6.63 -9.16 14.94
N SER A 125 7.43 -9.88 14.15
CA SER A 125 8.69 -9.35 13.61
C SER A 125 8.47 -8.42 12.41
N THR A 126 9.52 -7.71 11.99
CA THR A 126 9.47 -6.91 10.76
C THR A 126 9.20 -7.80 9.55
N GLU A 127 9.82 -8.97 9.51
CA GLU A 127 9.71 -9.95 8.44
C GLU A 127 8.28 -10.48 8.33
N ASP A 128 7.62 -10.75 9.46
CA ASP A 128 6.23 -11.21 9.49
C ASP A 128 5.28 -10.18 8.89
N TYR A 129 5.45 -8.88 9.23
CA TYR A 129 4.66 -7.81 8.63
C TYR A 129 4.87 -7.69 7.12
N ILE A 130 6.12 -7.82 6.65
CA ILE A 130 6.44 -7.76 5.22
C ILE A 130 5.85 -8.97 4.50
N ASN A 131 6.01 -10.18 5.04
CA ASN A 131 5.46 -11.41 4.47
C ASN A 131 3.93 -11.35 4.38
N ALA A 132 3.25 -10.87 5.43
CA ALA A 132 1.81 -10.69 5.42
C ALA A 132 1.37 -9.65 4.37
N MET A 133 2.13 -8.56 4.22
CA MET A 133 1.87 -7.53 3.23
C MET A 133 2.03 -8.06 1.80
N GLU A 134 3.09 -8.82 1.52
CA GLU A 134 3.30 -9.49 0.23
C GLU A 134 2.20 -10.51 -0.07
N ASP A 135 1.82 -11.33 0.91
CA ASP A 135 0.74 -12.31 0.80
C ASP A 135 -0.60 -11.63 0.43
N ILE A 136 -0.96 -10.55 1.11
CA ILE A 136 -2.20 -9.82 0.86
C ILE A 136 -2.22 -9.25 -0.55
N ILE A 137 -1.15 -8.58 -0.97
CA ILE A 137 -1.10 -7.90 -2.27
C ILE A 137 -1.10 -8.91 -3.42
N THR A 138 -0.44 -10.06 -3.24
CA THR A 138 -0.37 -11.11 -4.25
C THR A 138 -1.67 -11.90 -4.34
N ARG A 139 -2.27 -12.27 -3.21
CA ARG A 139 -3.44 -13.18 -3.17
C ARG A 139 -4.79 -12.47 -3.16
N THR A 140 -4.82 -11.15 -2.95
CA THR A 140 -6.07 -10.39 -2.87
C THR A 140 -6.07 -9.15 -3.78
N ARG A 141 -7.23 -8.47 -3.83
CA ARG A 141 -7.38 -7.16 -4.47
C ARG A 141 -7.27 -5.99 -3.47
N ILE A 142 -6.97 -6.27 -2.20
CA ILE A 142 -6.86 -5.27 -1.14
C ILE A 142 -5.66 -4.37 -1.41
N GLY A 143 -5.86 -3.05 -1.33
CA GLY A 143 -4.82 -2.05 -1.56
C GLY A 143 -4.52 -1.74 -3.03
N LYS A 144 -5.20 -2.37 -3.99
CA LYS A 144 -5.11 -2.02 -5.43
C LYS A 144 -6.12 -0.93 -5.75
N THR A 145 -5.68 0.13 -6.42
CA THR A 145 -6.60 1.15 -6.94
C THR A 145 -7.35 0.55 -8.11
N TRP A 146 -8.69 0.63 -8.11
CA TRP A 146 -9.44 0.33 -9.33
C TRP A 146 -9.09 1.39 -10.38
N THR A 147 -8.14 1.10 -11.26
CA THR A 147 -7.98 1.85 -12.50
C THR A 147 -9.25 1.68 -13.31
N LYS A 148 -10.08 2.74 -13.35
CA LYS A 148 -11.09 2.86 -14.40
C LYS A 148 -10.32 2.83 -15.71
N ILE A 149 -10.45 1.74 -16.47
CA ILE A 149 -9.95 1.67 -17.84
C ILE A 149 -10.54 2.89 -18.55
N PRO A 150 -9.74 3.79 -19.14
CA PRO A 150 -10.28 4.85 -19.97
C PRO A 150 -11.00 4.15 -21.11
N MET A 151 -12.32 4.24 -21.13
CA MET A 151 -13.10 3.80 -22.27
C MET A 151 -12.71 4.76 -23.39
N GLU A 152 -11.77 4.35 -24.25
CA GLU A 152 -11.39 5.10 -25.43
C GLU A 152 -12.66 5.44 -26.19
N SER A 153 -13.02 6.73 -26.15
CA SER A 153 -14.10 7.27 -26.96
C SER A 153 -13.62 7.21 -28.41
N LYS A 154 -13.87 6.07 -29.06
CA LYS A 154 -13.76 5.98 -30.51
C LYS A 154 -14.79 6.95 -31.06
N MET A 155 -14.33 8.08 -31.61
CA MET A 155 -15.15 8.95 -32.43
C MET A 155 -15.62 8.14 -33.64
N VAL A 156 -16.82 7.58 -33.54
CA VAL A 156 -17.49 6.94 -34.67
C VAL A 156 -18.16 8.05 -35.47
N SER A 157 -17.60 8.30 -36.66
CA SER A 157 -18.18 9.14 -37.69
C SER A 157 -19.65 8.77 -37.93
N LYS A 158 -20.53 9.76 -37.86
CA LYS A 158 -21.98 9.61 -38.06
C LYS A 158 -22.28 9.11 -39.46
N ILE A 159 -22.59 7.82 -39.58
CA ILE A 159 -23.40 7.28 -40.68
C ILE A 159 -24.86 7.38 -40.23
N PRO A 160 -25.80 7.88 -41.05
CA PRO A 160 -27.22 7.96 -40.67
C PRO A 160 -27.75 6.54 -40.43
N ARG A 161 -28.02 6.21 -39.17
CA ARG A 161 -28.64 4.93 -38.80
C ARG A 161 -30.14 5.14 -38.66
N GLU A 162 -30.86 4.36 -39.45
CA GLU A 162 -32.30 4.14 -39.39
C GLU A 162 -32.73 3.77 -37.96
N ASP A 163 -33.85 4.34 -37.52
CA ASP A 163 -34.32 4.41 -36.14
C ASP A 163 -34.84 3.04 -35.65
N ARG A 164 -33.94 2.11 -35.35
CA ARG A 164 -34.30 0.86 -34.65
C ARG A 164 -34.27 1.10 -33.15
N ARG A 165 -35.36 1.65 -32.65
CA ARG A 165 -35.71 1.62 -31.22
C ARG A 165 -35.74 0.16 -30.75
N PRO A 166 -34.97 -0.26 -29.72
CA PRO A 166 -35.21 -1.55 -29.10
C PRO A 166 -36.58 -1.50 -28.41
N GLU A 167 -37.51 -2.35 -28.85
CA GLU A 167 -38.81 -2.50 -28.20
C GLU A 167 -38.60 -2.85 -26.73
N LYS A 168 -39.15 -2.03 -25.83
CA LYS A 168 -39.13 -2.30 -24.40
C LYS A 168 -39.83 -3.65 -24.16
N PRO A 169 -39.25 -4.58 -23.39
CA PRO A 169 -39.93 -5.82 -23.07
C PRO A 169 -41.24 -5.49 -22.33
N VAL A 170 -42.37 -5.84 -22.96
CA VAL A 170 -43.70 -5.62 -22.40
C VAL A 170 -43.92 -6.63 -21.29
N PHE A 171 -43.63 -6.23 -20.06
CA PHE A 171 -43.86 -7.08 -18.90
C PHE A 171 -45.36 -7.20 -18.60
N LYS A 172 -45.85 -8.42 -18.41
CA LYS A 172 -47.24 -8.73 -18.06
C LYS A 172 -47.31 -9.19 -16.62
N CYS A 173 -48.29 -8.70 -15.86
CA CYS A 173 -48.58 -9.16 -14.51
C CYS A 173 -48.93 -10.65 -14.52
N HIS A 174 -48.13 -11.49 -13.86
CA HIS A 174 -48.36 -12.93 -13.81
C HIS A 174 -49.64 -13.35 -13.05
N LYS A 175 -50.27 -12.45 -12.27
CA LYS A 175 -51.54 -12.73 -11.58
C LYS A 175 -52.78 -12.49 -12.43
N CYS A 176 -52.74 -11.54 -13.36
CA CYS A 176 -53.94 -11.14 -14.13
C CYS A 176 -53.70 -10.88 -15.63
N GLY A 177 -52.47 -11.04 -16.11
CA GLY A 177 -52.07 -10.86 -17.51
C GLY A 177 -51.94 -9.40 -17.98
N SER A 178 -52.27 -8.40 -17.16
CA SER A 178 -52.25 -6.99 -17.59
C SER A 178 -50.83 -6.40 -17.64
N THR A 179 -50.58 -5.49 -18.56
CA THR A 179 -49.29 -4.78 -18.73
C THR A 179 -49.18 -3.48 -17.93
N SER A 180 -50.27 -3.07 -17.25
CA SER A 180 -50.34 -1.79 -16.55
C SER A 180 -49.67 -1.78 -15.17
N HIS A 181 -49.35 -2.95 -14.61
CA HIS A 181 -48.78 -3.08 -13.27
C HIS A 181 -47.96 -4.36 -13.14
N LEU A 182 -47.18 -4.45 -12.06
CA LEU A 182 -46.38 -5.62 -11.70
C LEU A 182 -47.17 -6.54 -10.74
N ALA A 183 -46.83 -7.83 -10.67
CA ALA A 183 -47.61 -8.82 -9.89
C ALA A 183 -47.69 -8.53 -8.37
N ASN A 184 -46.74 -7.75 -7.85
CA ASN A 184 -46.71 -7.29 -6.45
C ASN A 184 -47.74 -6.19 -6.15
N THR A 185 -48.17 -5.42 -7.15
CA THR A 185 -49.19 -4.35 -7.03
C THR A 185 -50.54 -4.75 -7.60
N CYS A 186 -50.73 -6.04 -7.91
CA CYS A 186 -51.98 -6.55 -8.46
C CYS A 186 -53.04 -6.75 -7.38
N THR A 187 -54.19 -6.10 -7.54
CA THR A 187 -55.37 -6.19 -6.65
C THR A 187 -56.34 -7.31 -7.01
N LYS A 188 -56.08 -8.08 -8.08
CA LYS A 188 -56.94 -9.20 -8.52
C LYS A 188 -56.52 -10.52 -7.83
N LYS A 189 -57.50 -11.30 -7.35
CA LYS A 189 -57.29 -12.62 -6.76
C LYS A 189 -56.92 -13.64 -7.84
N THR A 190 -55.93 -14.49 -7.55
CA THR A 190 -55.42 -15.55 -8.45
C THR A 190 -56.51 -16.57 -8.79
N LYS A 191 -56.71 -16.89 -10.08
CA LYS A 191 -57.51 -18.05 -10.50
C LYS A 191 -56.59 -19.27 -10.53
N ILE A 192 -56.83 -20.24 -9.65
CA ILE A 192 -56.18 -21.56 -9.66
C ILE A 192 -57.04 -22.44 -10.58
N ASN A 193 -56.47 -22.92 -11.69
CA ASN A 193 -57.18 -23.85 -12.58
C ASN A 193 -56.88 -25.31 -12.22
N GLU A 194 -57.96 -26.08 -12.30
CA GLU A 194 -58.20 -27.51 -12.17
C GLU A 194 -57.07 -28.45 -12.62
N VAL A 195 -56.81 -29.47 -11.79
CA VAL A 195 -55.95 -30.63 -12.08
C VAL A 195 -56.69 -31.58 -13.03
N GLN A 196 -56.13 -31.81 -14.22
CA GLN A 196 -56.56 -32.90 -15.09
C GLN A 196 -55.94 -34.22 -14.60
N ILE A 197 -56.79 -35.16 -14.20
CA ILE A 197 -56.43 -36.54 -13.91
C ILE A 197 -56.20 -37.24 -15.26
N ILE A 198 -55.01 -37.82 -15.45
CA ILE A 198 -54.69 -38.64 -16.62
C ILE A 198 -55.08 -40.08 -16.26
N GLU A 199 -56.06 -40.65 -16.95
CA GLU A 199 -56.39 -42.08 -16.90
C GLU A 199 -55.34 -42.89 -17.67
N GLU A 200 -54.77 -43.91 -17.03
CA GLU A 200 -53.89 -44.89 -17.65
C GLU A 200 -54.71 -45.89 -18.48
N VAL A 201 -54.36 -46.06 -19.76
CA VAL A 201 -54.87 -47.16 -20.60
C VAL A 201 -53.76 -48.18 -20.82
N HIS A 202 -54.00 -49.39 -20.33
CA HIS A 202 -53.25 -50.62 -20.57
C HIS A 202 -53.10 -50.91 -22.07
N CYS A 203 -51.89 -51.25 -22.52
CA CYS A 203 -51.70 -52.03 -23.75
C CYS A 203 -51.56 -53.52 -23.40
N THR A 204 -52.38 -54.33 -24.07
CA THR A 204 -52.32 -55.79 -24.16
C THR A 204 -51.25 -56.25 -25.13
#